data_AF-A0A8J9T3D8-F1
#
_entry.id   AF-A0A8J9T3D8-F1
#
_cell.length_a   1.000
_cell.length_b   1.000
_cell.length_c   1.000
_cell.angle_alpha   90.00
_cell.angle_beta   90.00
_cell.angle_gamma   90.00
#
_symmetry.space_group_name_H-M   'P 1'
#
loop_
_entity.id
_entity.type
_entity.pdbx_description
1 polymer ?
#
loop_
_entity_poly.entity_id
_entity_poly.type
_entity_poly.pdbx_seq_one_letter_code
_entity_poly.pdbx_strand_id
1 'polypeptide(L)'
;MTDAVNYKTIVEGSTTMYFPADQESTVFYNPVQVQNRDLSILMISLAAERRAVRQVVKAQRKAFRSEGVSNKELSTKMEEYEASLDSARVLSEQDPALGLTILDALAASGLRSIRYWKEIPGTKHVTINDLDAAAVERAWTNLKHNNVMDVVLEQNDTRDRGIH
;
A
#
# COMPACT_ATOMS: atom_id res chain seq x y z
N MET A 1 -21.00 21.29 25.50
CA MET A 1 -21.49 19.93 25.79
C MET A 1 -21.12 19.10 24.58
N THR A 2 -20.12 18.22 24.70
CA THR A 2 -19.69 17.36 23.59
C THR A 2 -20.69 16.23 23.46
N ASP A 3 -21.54 16.28 22.44
CA ASP A 3 -22.34 15.13 22.05
C ASP A 3 -21.37 13.97 21.81
N ALA A 4 -21.46 12.92 22.64
CA ALA A 4 -20.68 11.72 22.46
C ALA A 4 -21.19 11.07 21.16
N VAL A 5 -20.50 11.35 20.06
CA VAL A 5 -20.83 10.76 18.75
C VAL A 5 -20.79 9.24 18.93
N ASN A 6 -21.96 8.61 18.80
CA ASN A 6 -22.07 7.17 18.87
C ASN A 6 -21.52 6.60 17.56
N TYR A 7 -20.55 5.69 17.62
CA TYR A 7 -19.93 5.10 16.45
C TYR A 7 -20.40 3.65 16.27
N LYS A 8 -20.74 3.29 15.04
CA LYS A 8 -20.84 1.90 14.59
C LYS A 8 -19.49 1.46 14.07
N THR A 9 -19.01 0.31 14.54
CA THR A 9 -17.73 -0.26 14.12
C THR A 9 -17.89 -1.42 13.14
N ILE A 10 -17.01 -1.51 12.15
CA ILE A 10 -16.90 -2.64 11.23
C ILE A 10 -15.45 -3.11 11.23
N VAL A 11 -15.21 -4.41 11.39
CA VAL A 11 -13.85 -4.99 11.36
C VAL A 11 -13.66 -5.76 10.06
N GLU A 12 -12.58 -5.48 9.35
CA GLU A 12 -12.15 -6.24 8.18
C GLU A 12 -10.63 -6.35 8.15
N GLY A 13 -10.13 -7.59 8.12
CA GLY A 13 -8.69 -7.86 8.19
C GLY A 13 -8.08 -7.24 9.45
N SER A 14 -7.02 -6.46 9.27
CA SER A 14 -6.30 -5.76 10.35
C SER A 14 -6.89 -4.39 10.73
N THR A 15 -8.03 -4.03 10.13
CA THR A 15 -8.58 -2.67 10.16
C THR A 15 -9.95 -2.63 10.85
N THR A 16 -10.12 -1.62 11.70
CA THR A 16 -11.42 -1.31 12.33
C THR A 16 -11.92 0.03 11.80
N MET A 17 -13.06 0.03 11.13
CA MET A 17 -13.71 1.23 10.60
C MET A 17 -14.76 1.76 11.58
N TYR A 18 -14.78 3.06 11.77
CA TYR A 18 -15.68 3.81 12.63
C TYR A 18 -16.59 4.67 11.76
N PHE A 19 -17.90 4.49 11.91
CA PHE A 19 -18.92 5.27 11.21
C PHE A 19 -19.83 5.96 12.24
N PRO A 20 -20.14 7.25 12.07
CA PRO A 20 -21.16 7.90 12.88
C PRO A 20 -22.50 7.14 12.79
N ALA A 21 -23.13 6.85 13.92
CA ALA A 21 -24.35 6.02 13.97
C ALA A 21 -25.60 6.74 13.41
N ASP A 22 -25.54 8.06 13.29
CA ASP A 22 -26.56 8.95 12.73
C ASP A 22 -26.50 9.07 11.20
N GLN A 23 -25.35 8.74 10.59
CA GLN A 23 -25.19 8.68 9.14
C GLN A 23 -25.54 7.27 8.65
N GLU A 24 -26.19 7.16 7.48
CA GLU A 24 -26.39 5.86 6.82
C GLU A 24 -25.03 5.25 6.41
N SER A 25 -24.43 4.54 7.35
CA SER A 25 -23.17 3.77 7.21
C SER A 25 -23.22 2.73 6.08
N THR A 26 -24.41 2.43 5.56
CA THR A 26 -24.67 1.48 4.48
C THR A 26 -24.16 1.93 3.12
N VAL A 27 -23.95 3.23 2.89
CA VAL A 27 -23.56 3.74 1.56
C VAL A 27 -22.09 3.42 1.23
N PHE A 28 -21.23 3.20 2.23
CA PHE A 28 -19.76 3.16 2.01
C PHE A 28 -19.07 1.85 2.37
N TYR A 29 -19.78 0.89 2.96
CA TYR A 29 -19.24 -0.45 3.22
C TYR A 29 -20.08 -1.51 2.50
N ASN A 30 -19.42 -2.23 1.58
CA ASN A 30 -20.02 -3.38 0.91
C ASN A 30 -19.32 -4.68 1.37
N PRO A 31 -20.02 -5.56 2.13
CA PRO A 31 -19.48 -6.86 2.56
C PRO A 31 -19.10 -7.77 1.39
N VAL A 32 -19.78 -7.67 0.25
CA VAL A 32 -19.48 -8.49 -0.94
C VAL A 32 -18.08 -8.17 -1.49
N GLN A 33 -17.55 -6.99 -1.22
CA GLN A 33 -16.24 -6.56 -1.71
C GLN A 33 -15.07 -6.98 -0.83
N VAL A 34 -15.28 -7.70 0.29
CA VAL A 34 -14.19 -8.19 1.16
C VAL A 34 -13.18 -9.01 0.34
N GLN A 35 -13.67 -9.95 -0.47
CA GLN A 35 -12.83 -10.81 -1.32
C GLN A 35 -12.02 -10.01 -2.35
N ASN A 36 -12.61 -8.95 -2.92
CA ASN A 36 -11.90 -8.09 -3.86
C ASN A 36 -10.76 -7.32 -3.17
N ARG A 37 -10.96 -6.91 -1.92
CA ARG A 37 -9.93 -6.22 -1.12
C ARG A 37 -8.81 -7.18 -0.74
N ASP A 38 -9.15 -8.39 -0.29
CA ASP A 38 -8.16 -9.44 0.02
C ASP A 38 -7.33 -9.82 -1.21
N LEU A 39 -7.98 -10.02 -2.36
CA LEU A 39 -7.30 -10.32 -3.62
C LEU A 39 -6.37 -9.18 -4.05
N SER A 40 -6.79 -7.92 -3.85
CA SER A 40 -5.95 -6.76 -4.15
C SER A 40 -4.68 -6.75 -3.30
N ILE A 41 -4.81 -7.01 -1.99
CA ILE A 41 -3.66 -7.07 -1.07
C ILE A 41 -2.70 -8.18 -1.49
N LEU A 42 -3.22 -9.38 -1.77
CA LEU A 42 -2.39 -10.50 -2.24
C LEU A 42 -1.62 -10.14 -3.51
N MET A 43 -2.31 -9.56 -4.51
CA MET A 43 -1.70 -9.22 -5.79
C MET A 43 -0.66 -8.11 -5.67
N ILE A 44 -0.91 -7.09 -4.85
CA ILE A 44 0.04 -6.00 -4.64
C ILE A 44 1.26 -6.52 -3.85
N SER A 45 1.08 -7.36 -2.83
CA SER A 45 2.19 -7.98 -2.10
C SER A 45 3.07 -8.83 -3.00
N LEU A 46 2.49 -9.68 -3.85
CA LEU A 46 3.24 -10.46 -4.85
C LEU A 46 3.99 -9.55 -5.84
N ALA A 47 3.38 -8.43 -6.23
CA ALA A 47 4.05 -7.45 -7.10
C ALA A 47 5.22 -6.75 -6.38
N ALA A 48 5.08 -6.46 -5.08
CA ALA A 48 6.13 -5.91 -4.23
C ALA A 48 7.34 -6.85 -4.18
N GLU A 49 7.12 -8.12 -3.87
CA GLU A 49 8.16 -9.16 -3.82
C GLU A 49 8.87 -9.29 -5.17
N ARG A 50 8.11 -9.43 -6.27
CA ARG A 50 8.68 -9.52 -7.62
C ARG A 50 9.44 -8.27 -8.02
N ARG A 51 9.05 -7.08 -7.54
CA ARG A 51 9.77 -5.83 -7.80
C ARG A 51 11.08 -5.79 -7.02
N ALA A 52 11.08 -6.17 -5.75
CA ALA A 52 12.28 -6.21 -4.90
C ALA A 52 13.31 -7.20 -5.46
N VAL A 53 12.89 -8.42 -5.83
CA VAL A 53 13.76 -9.42 -6.49
C VAL A 53 14.36 -8.86 -7.78
N ARG A 54 13.56 -8.27 -8.67
CA ARG A 54 14.07 -7.68 -9.92
C ARG A 54 15.11 -6.57 -9.68
N GLN A 55 14.97 -5.79 -8.61
CA GLN A 55 15.93 -4.74 -8.27
C GLN A 55 17.28 -5.32 -7.83
N VAL A 56 17.29 -6.30 -6.92
CA VAL A 56 18.54 -6.92 -6.46
C VAL A 56 19.24 -7.70 -7.57
N VAL A 57 18.49 -8.42 -8.41
CA VAL A 57 18.98 -9.10 -9.61
C VAL A 57 19.64 -8.12 -10.58
N LYS A 58 18.99 -6.98 -10.85
CA LYS A 58 19.54 -5.94 -11.72
C LYS A 58 20.82 -5.32 -11.14
N ALA A 59 20.86 -5.08 -9.83
CA ALA A 59 22.04 -4.56 -9.16
C ALA A 59 23.21 -5.56 -9.22
N GLN A 60 22.95 -6.83 -8.93
CA GLN A 60 23.94 -7.91 -8.98
C GLN A 60 24.48 -8.09 -10.41
N ARG A 61 23.61 -8.06 -11.42
CA ARG A 61 24.02 -8.14 -12.83
C ARG A 61 24.94 -6.97 -13.22
N LYS A 62 24.70 -5.77 -12.69
CA LYS A 62 25.57 -4.61 -12.91
C LYS A 62 26.93 -4.80 -12.24
N ALA A 63 26.97 -5.35 -11.02
CA ALA A 63 28.20 -5.65 -10.29
C ALA A 63 29.09 -6.65 -11.04
N PHE A 64 28.54 -7.78 -11.50
CA PHE A 64 29.30 -8.75 -12.29
C PHE A 64 29.81 -8.19 -13.62
N ARG A 65 29.07 -7.28 -14.25
CA ARG A 65 29.54 -6.60 -15.47
C ARG A 65 30.71 -5.66 -15.20
N SER A 66 30.69 -4.94 -14.07
CA SER A 66 31.84 -4.09 -13.69
C SER A 66 33.09 -4.90 -13.34
N GLU A 67 32.94 -6.16 -12.95
CA GLU A 67 34.05 -7.10 -12.72
C GLU A 67 34.64 -7.70 -14.01
N GLY A 68 34.07 -7.38 -15.19
CA GLY A 68 34.57 -7.87 -16.47
C GLY A 68 34.22 -9.33 -16.77
N VAL A 69 33.21 -9.90 -16.09
CA VAL A 69 32.76 -11.28 -16.28
C VAL A 69 32.28 -11.50 -17.73
N SER A 70 32.67 -12.61 -18.35
CA SER A 70 32.26 -12.96 -19.71
C SER A 70 30.74 -13.22 -19.81
N ASN A 71 30.14 -13.09 -20.99
CA ASN A 71 28.69 -13.29 -21.16
C ASN A 71 28.22 -14.71 -20.77
N LYS A 72 29.05 -15.74 -20.99
CA LYS A 72 28.71 -17.12 -20.65
C LYS A 72 28.73 -17.35 -19.14
N GLU A 73 29.76 -16.88 -18.46
CA GLU A 73 29.87 -16.94 -17.00
C GLU A 73 28.81 -16.09 -16.29
N LEU A 74 28.43 -14.95 -16.89
CA LEU A 74 27.37 -14.08 -16.37
C LEU A 74 26.02 -14.80 -16.31
N SER A 75 25.67 -15.63 -17.31
CA SER A 75 24.39 -16.36 -17.29
C SER A 75 24.32 -17.33 -16.12
N THR A 76 25.35 -18.17 -15.97
CA THR A 76 25.42 -19.18 -14.89
C THR A 76 25.41 -18.54 -13.51
N LYS A 77 26.22 -17.50 -13.28
CA LYS A 77 26.25 -16.79 -12.00
C LYS A 77 24.91 -16.13 -11.66
N MET A 78 24.18 -15.63 -12.66
CA MET A 78 22.87 -15.01 -12.44
C MET A 78 21.79 -16.03 -12.13
N GLU A 79 21.78 -17.19 -12.81
CA GLU A 79 20.84 -18.28 -12.52
C GLU A 79 21.04 -18.83 -11.10
N GLU A 80 22.30 -19.05 -10.68
CA GLU A 80 22.63 -19.47 -9.32
C GLU A 80 22.23 -18.41 -8.28
N TYR A 81 22.48 -17.13 -8.57
CA TYR A 81 22.09 -16.03 -7.70
C TYR A 81 20.57 -15.95 -7.55
N GLU A 82 19.82 -15.94 -8.64
CA GLU A 82 18.34 -15.90 -8.63
C GLU A 82 17.73 -17.09 -7.88
N ALA A 83 18.27 -18.30 -8.08
CA ALA A 83 17.83 -19.50 -7.37
C ALA A 83 18.13 -19.46 -5.86
N SER A 84 19.12 -18.68 -5.43
CA SER A 84 19.48 -18.51 -4.01
C SER A 84 18.65 -17.44 -3.28
N LEU A 85 17.85 -16.66 -4.01
CA LEU A 85 17.07 -15.56 -3.42
C LEU A 85 15.84 -16.10 -2.69
N ASP A 86 15.68 -15.68 -1.44
CA ASP A 86 14.42 -15.72 -0.71
C ASP A 86 13.67 -14.41 -0.97
N SER A 87 12.56 -14.47 -1.72
CA SER A 87 11.79 -13.28 -2.13
C SER A 87 11.22 -12.51 -0.93
N ALA A 88 10.80 -13.20 0.13
CA ALA A 88 10.26 -12.56 1.33
C ALA A 88 11.35 -11.82 2.09
N ARG A 89 12.53 -12.46 2.25
CA ARG A 89 13.69 -11.81 2.89
C ARG A 89 14.17 -10.61 2.11
N VAL A 90 14.27 -10.73 0.78
CA VAL A 90 14.65 -9.63 -0.12
C VAL A 90 13.71 -8.43 0.04
N LEU A 91 12.40 -8.66 0.17
CA LEU A 91 11.44 -7.59 0.39
C LEU A 91 11.62 -6.95 1.79
N SER A 92 11.85 -7.73 2.83
CA SER A 92 12.02 -7.22 4.19
C SER A 92 13.32 -6.43 4.40
N GLU A 93 14.38 -6.78 3.69
CA GLU A 93 15.70 -6.12 3.76
C GLU A 93 15.83 -4.99 2.73
N GLN A 94 14.79 -4.75 1.93
CA GLN A 94 14.79 -3.70 0.91
C GLN A 94 14.95 -2.32 1.56
N ASP A 95 15.75 -1.45 0.93
CA ASP A 95 15.78 -0.03 1.27
C ASP A 95 14.36 0.55 1.27
N PRO A 96 13.85 1.07 2.41
CA PRO A 96 12.52 1.67 2.51
C PRO A 96 12.28 2.78 1.48
N ALA A 97 13.33 3.46 1.00
CA ALA A 97 13.21 4.47 -0.05
C ALA A 97 12.73 3.89 -1.39
N LEU A 98 12.94 2.59 -1.62
CA LEU A 98 12.54 1.84 -2.82
C LEU A 98 11.17 1.14 -2.69
N GLY A 99 10.51 1.27 -1.54
CA GLY A 99 9.21 0.65 -1.28
C GLY A 99 8.08 1.09 -2.23
N LEU A 100 6.91 0.49 -2.08
CA LEU A 100 5.74 0.78 -2.90
C LEU A 100 5.08 2.10 -2.52
N THR A 101 4.69 2.86 -3.54
CA THR A 101 3.82 4.03 -3.42
C THR A 101 2.50 3.67 -4.07
N ILE A 102 1.41 3.71 -3.30
CA ILE A 102 0.09 3.21 -3.71
C ILE A 102 -0.89 4.39 -3.71
N LEU A 103 -1.72 4.53 -4.74
CA LEU A 103 -2.81 5.50 -4.80
C LEU A 103 -4.15 4.77 -4.70
N ASP A 104 -4.97 5.17 -3.73
CA ASP A 104 -6.39 4.83 -3.68
C ASP A 104 -7.21 6.04 -4.13
N ALA A 105 -7.54 6.08 -5.43
CA ALA A 105 -8.12 7.25 -6.08
C ALA A 105 -9.57 7.55 -5.67
N LEU A 106 -10.30 6.55 -5.19
CA LEU A 106 -11.71 6.59 -4.78
C LEU A 106 -11.85 5.85 -3.45
N ALA A 107 -11.26 6.42 -2.41
CA ALA A 107 -11.02 5.71 -1.17
C ALA A 107 -12.26 5.58 -0.27
N ALA A 108 -13.29 6.40 -0.48
CA ALA A 108 -14.46 6.51 0.37
C ALA A 108 -14.06 6.62 1.86
N SER A 109 -14.31 5.59 2.65
CA SER A 109 -13.97 5.55 4.08
C SER A 109 -12.47 5.31 4.35
N GLY A 110 -11.65 5.03 3.35
CA GLY A 110 -10.22 4.73 3.50
C GLY A 110 -9.89 3.28 3.86
N LEU A 111 -10.88 2.37 3.88
CA LEU A 111 -10.69 0.97 4.27
C LEU A 111 -9.57 0.27 3.48
N ARG A 112 -9.59 0.36 2.14
CA ARG A 112 -8.55 -0.25 1.29
C ARG A 112 -7.18 0.35 1.58
N SER A 113 -7.11 1.67 1.67
CA SER A 113 -5.89 2.40 1.97
C SER A 113 -5.24 1.98 3.29
N ILE A 114 -6.03 1.86 4.36
CA ILE A 114 -5.54 1.43 5.68
C ILE A 114 -5.05 -0.02 5.62
N ARG A 115 -5.81 -0.91 4.97
CA ARG A 115 -5.39 -2.30 4.81
C ARG A 115 -4.12 -2.41 3.95
N TYR A 116 -3.99 -1.63 2.89
CA TYR A 116 -2.76 -1.58 2.09
C TYR A 116 -1.55 -1.20 2.95
N TRP A 117 -1.69 -0.16 3.78
CA TRP A 117 -0.62 0.24 4.69
C TRP A 117 -0.25 -0.85 5.71
N LYS A 118 -1.25 -1.49 6.32
CA LYS A 118 -1.04 -2.48 7.39
C LYS A 118 -0.62 -3.86 6.90
N GLU A 119 -1.09 -4.29 5.73
CA GLU A 119 -1.06 -5.69 5.29
C GLU A 119 -0.11 -5.94 4.11
N ILE A 120 0.38 -4.90 3.42
CA ILE A 120 1.32 -5.03 2.31
C ILE A 120 2.75 -4.69 2.78
N PRO A 121 3.66 -5.68 2.84
CA PRO A 121 5.05 -5.43 3.20
C PRO A 121 5.76 -4.55 2.18
N GLY A 122 6.72 -3.75 2.64
CA GLY A 122 7.48 -2.85 1.77
C GLY A 122 6.67 -1.67 1.23
N THR A 123 5.51 -1.35 1.82
CA THR A 123 4.77 -0.12 1.52
C THR A 123 5.50 1.08 2.10
N LYS A 124 5.84 2.02 1.23
CA LYS A 124 6.49 3.29 1.58
C LYS A 124 5.47 4.40 1.82
N HIS A 125 4.41 4.43 1.01
CA HIS A 125 3.43 5.51 1.04
C HIS A 125 2.10 5.07 0.43
N VAL A 126 0.99 5.54 1.01
CA VAL A 126 -0.37 5.36 0.47
C VAL A 126 -1.02 6.73 0.35
N THR A 127 -1.40 7.14 -0.86
CA THR A 127 -2.18 8.34 -1.11
C THR A 127 -3.66 7.99 -1.10
N ILE A 128 -4.44 8.73 -0.32
CA ILE A 128 -5.89 8.55 -0.16
C ILE A 128 -6.58 9.73 -0.83
N ASN A 129 -7.43 9.45 -1.82
CA ASN A 129 -8.14 10.49 -2.56
C ASN A 129 -9.63 10.14 -2.66
N ASP A 130 -10.47 11.15 -2.54
CA ASP A 130 -11.89 11.08 -2.86
C ASP A 130 -12.38 12.46 -3.30
N LEU A 131 -13.47 12.50 -4.08
CA LEU A 131 -14.09 13.76 -4.51
C LEU A 131 -15.04 14.32 -3.44
N ASP A 132 -15.60 13.47 -2.58
CA ASP A 132 -16.46 13.88 -1.48
C ASP A 132 -15.61 14.31 -0.28
N ALA A 133 -15.68 15.60 0.10
CA ALA A 133 -14.98 16.14 1.27
C ALA A 133 -15.36 15.38 2.56
N ALA A 134 -16.62 14.95 2.68
CA ALA A 134 -17.05 14.16 3.84
C ALA A 134 -16.43 12.75 3.82
N ALA A 135 -16.14 12.18 2.65
CA ALA A 135 -15.41 10.92 2.53
C ALA A 135 -13.96 11.09 2.97
N VAL A 136 -13.31 12.18 2.58
CA VAL A 136 -11.94 12.50 3.02
C VAL A 136 -11.87 12.66 4.54
N GLU A 137 -12.81 13.38 5.15
CA GLU A 137 -12.88 13.54 6.62
C GLU A 137 -13.13 12.20 7.34
N ARG A 138 -13.99 11.34 6.78
CA ARG A 138 -14.22 9.98 7.28
C ARG A 138 -12.96 9.13 7.18
N ALA A 139 -12.25 9.16 6.05
CA ALA A 139 -11.00 8.46 5.88
C ALA A 139 -9.97 8.92 6.91
N TRP A 140 -9.89 10.22 7.17
CA TRP A 140 -9.02 10.80 8.19
C TRP A 140 -9.31 10.29 9.60
N THR A 141 -10.59 10.25 9.96
CA THR A 141 -11.04 9.71 11.25
C THR A 141 -10.66 8.24 11.39
N ASN A 142 -10.83 7.44 10.34
CA ASN A 142 -10.46 6.03 10.34
C ASN A 142 -8.94 5.81 10.43
N LEU A 143 -8.12 6.62 9.76
CA LEU A 143 -6.66 6.57 9.89
C LEU A 143 -6.23 6.78 11.35
N LYS A 144 -6.83 7.78 12.02
CA LYS A 144 -6.56 8.07 13.43
C LYS A 144 -6.86 6.88 14.32
N HIS A 145 -8.07 6.32 14.19
CA HIS A 145 -8.47 5.20 15.02
C HIS A 145 -7.65 3.92 14.75
N ASN A 146 -7.06 3.80 13.56
CA ASN A 146 -6.19 2.67 13.22
C ASN A 146 -4.71 2.90 13.55
N ASN A 147 -4.34 4.05 14.12
CA ASN A 147 -2.96 4.45 14.43
C ASN A 147 -2.04 4.41 13.19
N VAL A 148 -2.56 4.79 12.03
CA VAL A 148 -1.82 4.81 10.74
C VAL A 148 -1.65 6.24 10.22
N MET A 149 -1.53 7.20 11.13
CA MET A 149 -1.37 8.62 10.79
C MET A 149 0.00 8.96 10.20
N ASP A 150 0.96 8.04 10.26
CA ASP A 150 2.24 8.13 9.55
C ASP A 150 2.10 7.92 8.03
N VAL A 151 0.87 7.63 7.55
CA VAL A 151 0.48 7.76 6.14
C VAL A 151 0.35 9.24 5.81
N VAL A 152 1.29 9.76 5.00
CA VAL A 152 1.24 11.15 4.50
C VAL A 152 -0.03 11.35 3.66
N LEU A 153 -0.85 12.31 4.08
CA LEU A 153 -2.03 12.76 3.38
C LEU A 153 -1.66 13.95 2.49
N GLU A 154 -1.70 13.78 1.17
CA GLU A 154 -1.74 14.91 0.25
C GLU A 154 -3.20 15.31 0.01
N GLN A 155 -3.59 16.50 0.48
CA GLN A 155 -4.84 17.13 0.06
C GLN A 155 -4.66 17.72 -1.35
N ASN A 156 -5.40 17.19 -2.33
CA ASN A 156 -5.39 17.70 -3.71
C ASN A 156 -6.05 19.07 -3.89
N ASP A 157 -6.66 19.66 -2.86
CA ASP A 157 -7.40 20.95 -2.94
C ASP A 157 -6.50 22.19 -3.19
N THR A 158 -5.19 22.00 -3.33
CA THR A 158 -4.25 23.08 -3.70
C THR A 158 -3.57 22.88 -5.06
N ARG A 159 -3.95 21.85 -5.83
CA ARG A 159 -3.46 21.69 -7.20
C ARG A 159 -4.27 22.57 -8.16
N ASP A 160 -4.00 23.87 -8.14
CA ASP A 160 -4.24 24.77 -9.28
C ASP A 160 -3.25 24.50 -10.44
N ARG A 161 -3.03 23.22 -10.75
CA ARG A 161 -2.18 22.77 -11.85
C ARG A 161 -2.80 21.51 -12.42
N GLY A 162 -3.47 21.71 -13.55
CA GLY A 162 -3.74 20.65 -14.50
C GLY A 162 -2.45 19.92 -14.88
N ILE A 163 -2.62 18.80 -15.56
CA ILE A 163 -1.54 18.02 -16.15
C ILE A 163 -0.63 18.97 -16.96
N HIS A 164 0.59 19.19 -16.47
CA HIS A 164 1.71 19.72 -17.23
C HIS A 164 2.73 18.61 -17.42
#